data_AF-A0A947FYB4-F1
#
_entry.id   AF-A0A947FYB4-F1
#
_cell.length_a   1.000
_cell.length_b   1.000
_cell.length_c   1.000
_cell.angle_alpha   90.00
_cell.angle_beta   90.00
_cell.angle_gamma   90.00
#
_symmetry.space_group_name_H-M   'P 1'
#
loop_
_entity.id
_entity.type
_entity.pdbx_description
1 polymer ?
#
loop_
_entity_poly.entity_id
_entity_poly.type
_entity_poly.pdbx_seq_one_letter_code
_entity_poly.pdbx_strand_id
1 'polypeptide(L)'
;MTTPAPNAAKAGAAYFAIVFAVGFVLGTVRTLFIAPRLGDLLAVLIELPFMLGASWLVCGWVLRHWHVAASPGPRLTVGVIAFALLIIAEVTLSLTLFDRSLSDYLGYLTTPHGLTGLAGQILFALMPLIHRER
;
A
#
# COMPACT_ATOMS: atom_id res chain seq x y z
N MET A 1 22.91 -13.21 4.05
CA MET A 1 22.29 -11.91 3.74
C MET A 1 22.38 -11.70 2.24
N THR A 2 21.30 -11.94 1.49
CA THR A 2 21.25 -11.63 0.06
C THR A 2 21.00 -10.13 -0.08
N THR A 3 22.00 -9.38 -0.52
CA THR A 3 21.81 -7.98 -0.92
C THR A 3 20.66 -7.92 -1.94
N PRO A 4 19.68 -7.03 -1.75
CA PRO A 4 18.62 -6.88 -2.72
C PRO A 4 19.23 -6.52 -4.07
N ALA A 5 18.91 -7.30 -5.12
CA ALA A 5 19.33 -6.94 -6.47
C ALA A 5 18.85 -5.50 -6.74
N PRO A 6 19.68 -4.61 -7.33
CA PRO A 6 19.33 -3.19 -7.52
C PRO A 6 18.00 -2.98 -8.27
N ASN A 7 17.53 -3.98 -9.02
CA ASN A 7 16.24 -3.99 -9.68
C ASN A 7 15.05 -4.18 -8.72
N ALA A 8 15.21 -4.95 -7.65
CA ALA A 8 14.15 -5.18 -6.66
C ALA A 8 13.84 -3.93 -5.83
N ALA A 9 14.87 -3.14 -5.49
CA ALA A 9 14.66 -1.88 -4.78
C ALA A 9 13.95 -0.83 -5.64
N LYS A 10 14.36 -0.69 -6.91
CA LYS A 10 13.70 0.19 -7.89
C LYS A 10 12.25 -0.25 -8.14
N ALA A 11 12.03 -1.56 -8.27
CA ALA A 11 10.71 -2.14 -8.38
C ALA A 11 9.83 -1.82 -7.16
N GLY A 12 10.34 -2.01 -5.94
CA GLY A 12 9.62 -1.65 -4.70
C GLY A 12 9.21 -0.18 -4.66
N ALA A 13 10.14 0.72 -5.00
CA ALA A 13 9.85 2.16 -5.05
C ALA A 13 8.81 2.52 -6.12
N ALA A 14 8.91 1.95 -7.32
CA ALA A 14 7.94 2.17 -8.40
C ALA A 14 6.56 1.60 -8.05
N TYR A 15 6.53 0.41 -7.44
CA TYR A 15 5.30 -0.23 -6.98
C TYR A 15 4.60 0.63 -5.94
N PHE A 16 5.33 1.12 -4.93
CA PHE A 16 4.82 2.10 -3.98
C PHE A 16 4.30 3.35 -4.67
N ALA A 17 5.10 4.01 -5.51
CA ALA A 17 4.74 5.31 -6.07
C ALA A 17 3.44 5.26 -6.89
N ILE A 18 3.28 4.24 -7.72
CA ILE A 18 2.09 4.07 -8.55
C ILE A 18 0.87 3.75 -7.70
N VAL A 19 0.97 2.77 -6.79
CA VAL A 19 -0.18 2.35 -5.96
C VAL A 19 -0.55 3.42 -4.95
N PHE A 20 0.42 4.12 -4.39
CA PHE A 20 0.18 5.26 -3.50
C PHE A 20 -0.55 6.39 -4.22
N ALA A 21 -0.16 6.73 -5.45
CA ALA A 21 -0.86 7.75 -6.23
C ALA A 21 -2.33 7.35 -6.50
N VAL A 22 -2.57 6.10 -6.89
CA VAL A 22 -3.93 5.56 -7.06
C VAL A 22 -4.70 5.62 -5.74
N GLY A 23 -4.10 5.14 -4.65
CA GLY A 23 -4.73 5.11 -3.33
C GLY A 23 -4.97 6.49 -2.73
N PHE A 24 -4.15 7.48 -3.04
CA PHE A 24 -4.37 8.86 -2.63
C PHE A 24 -5.61 9.44 -3.32
N VAL A 25 -5.76 9.20 -4.63
CA VAL A 25 -6.96 9.63 -5.38
C VAL A 25 -8.21 8.93 -4.85
N LEU A 26 -8.16 7.60 -4.73
CA LEU A 26 -9.28 6.82 -4.18
C LEU A 26 -9.62 7.27 -2.76
N GLY A 27 -8.62 7.42 -1.90
CA GLY A 27 -8.79 7.84 -0.50
C GLY A 27 -9.38 9.24 -0.36
N THR A 28 -9.03 10.15 -1.27
CA THR A 28 -9.64 11.48 -1.36
C THR A 28 -11.12 11.37 -1.72
N VAL A 29 -11.46 10.57 -2.74
CA VAL A 29 -12.86 10.33 -3.13
C VAL A 29 -13.64 9.68 -1.98
N ARG A 30 -13.05 8.66 -1.34
CA ARG A 30 -13.63 7.97 -0.19
C ARG A 30 -13.95 8.93 0.94
N THR A 31 -12.99 9.76 1.33
CA THR A 31 -13.12 10.65 2.49
C THR A 31 -14.09 11.81 2.22
N LEU A 32 -14.08 12.40 1.03
CA LEU A 32 -14.91 13.57 0.71
C LEU A 32 -16.34 13.21 0.29
N PHE A 33 -16.55 12.06 -0.36
CA PHE A 33 -17.85 11.72 -0.94
C PHE A 33 -18.50 10.49 -0.32
N ILE A 34 -17.75 9.47 0.08
CA ILE A 34 -18.32 8.19 0.51
C ILE A 34 -18.53 8.17 2.03
N ALA A 35 -17.49 8.51 2.79
CA ALA A 35 -17.50 8.51 4.26
C ALA A 35 -18.62 9.38 4.87
N PRO A 36 -18.93 10.60 4.37
CA PRO A 36 -20.01 11.40 4.93
C PRO A 36 -21.40 10.79 4.75
N ARG A 37 -21.57 9.83 3.83
CA ARG A 37 -22.85 9.21 3.49
C ARG A 37 -23.03 7.82 4.10
N LEU A 38 -21.94 7.06 4.22
CA LEU A 38 -21.95 5.64 4.59
C LEU A 38 -21.13 5.33 5.84
N GLY A 39 -20.40 6.31 6.39
CA GLY A 39 -19.47 6.13 7.50
C GLY A 39 -18.11 5.57 7.06
N ASP A 40 -17.10 5.74 7.92
CA ASP A 40 -15.69 5.44 7.58
C ASP A 40 -15.44 3.97 7.27
N LEU A 41 -16.03 3.06 8.05
CA LEU A 41 -15.80 1.62 7.90
C LEU A 41 -16.32 1.10 6.56
N LEU A 42 -17.57 1.41 6.20
CA LEU A 42 -18.14 0.98 4.92
C LEU A 42 -17.40 1.64 3.75
N ALA A 43 -17.01 2.90 3.89
CA ALA A 43 -16.24 3.59 2.86
C ALA A 43 -14.90 2.89 2.60
N VAL A 44 -14.19 2.45 3.65
CA VAL A 44 -12.94 1.69 3.53
C VAL A 44 -13.18 0.31 2.92
N LEU A 45 -14.21 -0.42 3.35
CA LEU A 45 -14.54 -1.73 2.81
C LEU A 45 -14.90 -1.69 1.31
N ILE A 46 -15.56 -0.63 0.86
CA ILE A 46 -15.88 -0.43 -0.56
C ILE A 46 -14.62 -0.14 -1.37
N GLU A 47 -13.68 0.63 -0.83
CA GLU A 47 -12.43 1.00 -1.51
C GLU A 47 -11.44 -0.17 -1.62
N LEU A 48 -11.36 -1.02 -0.60
CA LEU A 48 -10.37 -2.09 -0.48
C LEU A 48 -10.27 -3.01 -1.72
N PRO A 49 -11.37 -3.53 -2.30
CA PRO A 49 -11.31 -4.36 -3.50
C PRO A 49 -10.67 -3.65 -4.69
N PHE A 50 -10.97 -2.37 -4.90
CA PHE A 50 -10.38 -1.59 -5.99
C PHE A 50 -8.89 -1.33 -5.74
N MET A 51 -8.53 -1.02 -4.49
CA MET A 51 -7.14 -0.84 -4.10
C MET A 51 -6.31 -2.11 -4.28
N LEU A 52 -6.80 -3.26 -3.82
CA LEU A 52 -6.11 -4.54 -3.97
C LEU A 52 -6.06 -4.98 -5.44
N GLY A 53 -7.13 -4.74 -6.22
CA GLY A 53 -7.14 -5.01 -7.65
C GLY A 53 -6.09 -4.19 -8.41
N ALA A 54 -6.02 -2.88 -8.16
CA ALA A 54 -5.01 -2.01 -8.74
C ALA A 54 -3.60 -2.43 -8.31
N SER A 55 -3.41 -2.71 -7.02
CA SER A 55 -2.14 -3.18 -6.47
C SER A 55 -1.66 -4.45 -7.15
N TRP A 56 -2.56 -5.42 -7.38
CA TRP A 56 -2.22 -6.68 -8.02
C TRP A 56 -1.75 -6.49 -9.47
N LEU A 57 -2.44 -5.65 -10.24
CA LEU A 57 -2.08 -5.34 -11.62
C LEU A 57 -0.72 -4.64 -11.72
N VAL A 58 -0.51 -3.62 -10.88
CA VAL A 58 0.75 -2.87 -10.83
C VAL A 58 1.89 -3.77 -10.36
N CYS A 59 1.67 -4.60 -9.34
CA CYS A 59 2.65 -5.56 -8.85
C CYS A 59 3.16 -6.46 -9.98
N GLY A 60 2.25 -7.08 -10.73
CA GLY A 60 2.63 -7.92 -11.86
C GLY A 60 3.37 -7.17 -12.97
N TRP A 61 2.95 -5.94 -13.27
CA TRP A 61 3.64 -5.11 -14.25
C TRP A 61 5.06 -4.74 -13.80
N VAL A 62 5.24 -4.31 -12.55
CA VAL A 62 6.54 -3.93 -11.99
C VAL A 62 7.50 -5.12 -11.96
N LEU A 63 7.05 -6.29 -11.49
CA LEU A 63 7.89 -7.48 -11.42
C LEU A 63 8.42 -7.87 -12.80
N ARG A 64 7.57 -7.81 -13.84
CA ARG A 64 7.97 -8.07 -15.23
C ARG A 64 8.88 -6.97 -15.79
N HIS A 65 8.54 -5.70 -15.59
CA HIS A 65 9.29 -4.58 -16.17
C HIS A 65 10.74 -4.51 -15.66
N TRP A 66 10.95 -4.75 -14.36
CA TRP A 66 12.28 -4.78 -13.75
C TRP A 66 12.94 -6.17 -13.74
N HIS A 67 12.32 -7.17 -14.36
CA HIS A 67 12.80 -8.56 -14.40
C HIS A 67 13.19 -9.07 -13.00
N VAL A 68 12.32 -8.84 -12.02
CA VAL A 68 12.56 -9.27 -10.64
C VAL A 68 12.49 -10.79 -10.59
N ALA A 69 13.54 -11.45 -10.11
CA ALA A 69 13.60 -12.90 -10.08
C ALA A 69 12.39 -13.51 -9.33
N ALA A 70 11.91 -14.66 -9.83
CA ALA A 70 10.79 -15.40 -9.25
C ALA A 70 11.08 -15.99 -7.84
N SER A 71 12.31 -15.85 -7.34
CA SER A 71 12.67 -16.33 -6.01
C SER A 71 12.07 -15.46 -4.89
N PRO A 72 11.80 -16.02 -3.70
CA PRO A 72 11.16 -15.29 -2.61
C PRO A 72 11.94 -14.06 -2.13
N GLY A 73 13.28 -14.09 -2.16
CA GLY A 73 14.13 -13.01 -1.61
C GLY A 73 13.93 -11.65 -2.29
N PRO A 74 14.14 -11.53 -3.62
CA PRO A 74 13.91 -10.28 -4.35
C PRO A 74 12.47 -9.78 -4.28
N ARG A 75 11.49 -10.69 -4.30
CA ARG A 75 10.06 -10.33 -4.17
C ARG A 75 9.71 -9.83 -2.78
N LEU A 76 10.27 -10.43 -1.73
CA LEU A 76 10.15 -9.92 -0.37
C LEU A 76 10.74 -8.52 -0.25
N THR A 77 11.89 -8.27 -0.89
CA THR A 77 12.49 -6.93 -0.92
C THR A 77 11.55 -5.89 -1.54
N VAL A 78 10.93 -6.21 -2.68
CA VAL A 78 9.95 -5.32 -3.33
C VAL A 78 8.82 -4.97 -2.36
N GLY A 79 8.24 -5.99 -1.72
CA GLY A 79 7.15 -5.81 -0.76
C GLY A 79 7.55 -4.98 0.47
N VAL A 80 8.69 -5.29 1.09
CA VAL A 80 9.20 -4.58 2.27
C VAL A 80 9.50 -3.12 1.97
N ILE A 81 10.18 -2.83 0.86
CA ILE A 81 10.47 -1.45 0.47
C ILE A 81 9.19 -0.68 0.20
N ALA A 82 8.27 -1.28 -0.56
CA ALA A 82 7.01 -0.62 -0.89
C ALA A 82 6.18 -0.33 0.37
N PHE A 83 6.11 -1.28 1.30
CA PHE A 83 5.41 -1.12 2.58
C PHE A 83 6.05 -0.05 3.47
N ALA A 84 7.39 -0.06 3.59
CA ALA A 84 8.09 0.93 4.40
C ALA A 84 7.86 2.35 3.87
N LEU A 85 7.96 2.54 2.55
CA LEU A 85 7.67 3.84 1.91
C LEU A 85 6.20 4.24 2.11
N LEU A 86 5.27 3.28 2.04
CA LEU A 86 3.85 3.52 2.28
C LEU A 86 3.58 4.05 3.69
N ILE A 87 4.11 3.39 4.72
CA ILE A 87 3.95 3.81 6.11
C ILE A 87 4.60 5.18 6.35
N ILE A 88 5.79 5.42 5.80
CA ILE A 88 6.45 6.75 5.91
C ILE A 88 5.58 7.83 5.28
N ALA A 89 5.03 7.57 4.10
CA ALA A 89 4.17 8.53 3.39
C ALA A 89 2.86 8.79 4.16
N GLU A 90 2.23 7.74 4.68
CA GLU A 90 0.99 7.85 5.46
C GLU A 90 1.21 8.66 6.75
N VAL A 91 2.24 8.33 7.53
CA VAL A 91 2.58 9.08 8.75
C VAL A 91 2.89 10.54 8.39
N THR A 92 3.69 10.78 7.35
CA THR A 92 4.03 12.13 6.91
C THR A 92 2.77 12.94 6.54
N LEU A 93 1.85 12.36 5.76
CA LEU A 93 0.59 13.02 5.42
C LEU A 93 -0.30 13.25 6.66
N SER A 94 -0.37 12.26 7.56
CA SER A 94 -1.14 12.38 8.80
C SER A 94 -0.67 13.57 9.65
N LEU A 95 0.64 13.73 9.81
CA LEU A 95 1.23 14.79 10.62
C LEU A 95 1.19 16.16 9.94
N THR A 96 1.32 16.22 8.60
CA THR A 96 1.48 17.50 7.87
C THR A 96 0.21 18.02 7.22
N LEU A 97 -0.58 17.15 6.61
CA LEU A 97 -1.76 17.54 5.84
C LEU A 97 -3.03 17.51 6.70
N PHE A 98 -3.10 16.60 7.66
CA PHE A 98 -4.27 16.41 8.52
C PHE A 98 -4.08 16.93 9.96
N ASP A 99 -2.94 17.56 10.24
CA ASP A 99 -2.58 18.16 11.54
C ASP A 99 -2.79 17.23 12.74
N ARG A 100 -2.62 15.91 12.53
CA ARG A 100 -2.78 14.89 13.58
C ARG A 100 -1.48 14.74 14.36
N SER A 101 -1.57 14.45 15.65
CA SER A 101 -0.41 14.03 16.43
C SER A 101 -0.04 12.57 16.14
N LEU A 102 1.18 12.14 16.52
CA LEU A 102 1.58 10.74 16.43
C LEU A 102 0.69 9.83 17.31
N SER A 103 0.24 10.33 18.47
CA SER A 103 -0.71 9.63 19.33
C SER A 103 -2.07 9.44 18.66
N ASP A 104 -2.56 10.43 17.92
CA ASP A 104 -3.83 10.32 17.19
C ASP A 104 -3.73 9.30 16.06
N TYR A 105 -2.58 9.27 15.37
CA TYR A 105 -2.31 8.25 14.34
C TYR A 105 -2.31 6.84 14.95
N LEU A 106 -1.61 6.63 16.07
CA LEU A 106 -1.60 5.34 16.75
C LEU A 106 -3.00 4.95 17.26
N GLY A 107 -3.77 5.92 17.79
CA GLY A 107 -5.15 5.71 18.18
C GLY A 107 -6.03 5.30 17.00
N TYR A 108 -5.87 5.95 15.84
CA TYR A 108 -6.57 5.60 14.61
C TYR A 108 -6.30 4.15 14.18
N LEU A 109 -5.07 3.65 14.31
CA LEU A 109 -4.73 2.26 13.98
C LEU A 109 -5.46 1.22 14.86
N THR A 110 -5.97 1.61 16.02
CA THR A 110 -6.76 0.71 16.89
C THR A 110 -8.23 0.65 16.53
N THR A 111 -8.70 1.53 15.63
CA THR A 111 -10.10 1.56 15.20
C THR A 111 -10.38 0.44 14.19
N PRO A 112 -11.65 -0.01 14.03
CA PRO A 112 -12.00 -1.03 13.05
C PRO A 112 -11.60 -0.66 11.61
N HIS A 113 -11.79 0.59 11.19
CA HIS A 113 -11.44 1.04 9.85
C HIS A 113 -9.92 1.20 9.67
N GLY A 114 -9.20 1.65 10.70
CA GLY A 114 -7.73 1.69 10.73
C GLY A 114 -7.11 0.30 10.61
N LEU A 115 -7.61 -0.68 11.37
CA LEU A 115 -7.19 -2.08 11.27
C LEU A 115 -7.48 -2.69 9.90
N THR A 116 -8.64 -2.37 9.32
CA THR A 116 -9.00 -2.83 7.97
C THR A 116 -8.04 -2.24 6.93
N GLY A 117 -7.69 -0.95 7.04
CA GLY A 117 -6.68 -0.31 6.22
C GLY A 117 -5.32 -0.99 6.35
N LEU A 118 -4.85 -1.22 7.58
CA LEU A 118 -3.57 -1.90 7.85
C LEU A 118 -3.54 -3.32 7.27
N ALA A 119 -4.62 -4.08 7.41
CA ALA A 119 -4.74 -5.39 6.79
C ALA A 119 -4.59 -5.31 5.26
N GLY A 120 -5.21 -4.31 4.63
CA GLY A 120 -5.04 -4.03 3.20
C GLY A 120 -3.58 -3.73 2.82
N GLN A 121 -2.87 -2.95 3.63
CA GLN A 121 -1.45 -2.63 3.41
C GLN A 121 -0.54 -3.84 3.55
N ILE A 122 -0.81 -4.72 4.52
CA ILE A 122 -0.10 -5.98 4.68
C ILE A 122 -0.34 -6.87 3.46
N LEU A 123 -1.58 -6.99 2.99
CA LEU A 123 -1.89 -7.74 1.77
C LEU A 123 -1.15 -7.17 0.56
N PHE A 124 -1.16 -5.86 0.37
CA PHE A 124 -0.39 -5.13 -0.65
C PHE A 124 1.11 -5.49 -0.62
N ALA A 125 1.70 -5.51 0.58
CA ALA A 125 3.11 -5.83 0.78
C ALA A 125 3.45 -7.29 0.45
N LEU A 126 2.50 -8.21 0.65
CA LEU A 126 2.66 -9.64 0.37
C LEU A 126 2.40 -10.01 -1.10
N MET A 127 1.74 -9.15 -1.88
CA MET A 127 1.42 -9.43 -3.30
C MET A 127 2.61 -9.89 -4.14
N PRO A 128 3.83 -9.30 -4.04
CA PRO A 128 4.97 -9.75 -4.83
C PRO A 128 5.36 -11.22 -4.59
N LEU A 129 5.11 -11.74 -3.39
CA LEU A 129 5.37 -13.14 -3.05
C LEU A 129 4.31 -14.08 -3.62
N ILE A 130 3.06 -13.62 -3.67
CA ILE A 130 1.90 -14.40 -4.12
C ILE A 130 1.80 -14.41 -5.65
N HIS A 131 2.26 -13.33 -6.31
CA HIS A 131 2.12 -13.14 -7.75
C HIS A 131 3.01 -14.11 -8.55
N ARG A 132 2.52 -15.30 -8.86
CA ARG A 132 3.24 -16.27 -9.71
C ARG A 132 3.27 -15.76 -11.15
N GLU A 133 4.47 -15.58 -11.69
CA GLU A 133 4.64 -15.37 -13.14
C GLU A 133 4.12 -16.63 -13.83
N ARG A 134 3.15 -16.46 -14.74
CA ARG A 134 2.82 -17.48 -15.74
C ARG A 134 3.77 -17.33 -16.90
#